data_AF-A0A1L3GIZ0-F1
#
_entry.id   AF-A0A1L3GIZ0-F1
#
_cell.length_a   1.000
_cell.length_b   1.000
_cell.length_c   1.000
_cell.angle_alpha   90.00
_cell.angle_beta   90.00
_cell.angle_gamma   90.00
#
_symmetry.space_group_name_H-M   'P 1'
#
loop_
_entity.id
_entity.type
_entity.pdbx_description
1 polymer ?
#
loop_
_entity_poly.entity_id
_entity_poly.type
_entity_poly.pdbx_seq_one_letter_code
_entity_poly.pdbx_strand_id
1 'polypeptide(L)'
;MLKNAGLSIFFLLIVSCFILISGGYRHTAWAEKAAGEFNIKQEGIKKDNIFNLFFGGAPLMPTENGILIIDAFLDENGNQQWDAGEPALEKALVCTLDDIEYPVPAFIPGLKNGDNYFLKCSGEDYHPTIEKKNVFIKKRGEIIKIEVPCQLPVSRTALKTAPEK
;
A
#
# COMPACT_ATOMS: atom_id res chain seq x y z
N MET A 1 -33.96 -40.33 73.63
CA MET A 1 -32.60 -39.77 73.79
C MET A 1 -32.09 -39.32 72.43
N LEU A 2 -32.18 -38.01 72.17
CA LEU A 2 -31.67 -37.33 70.97
C LEU A 2 -30.14 -37.28 71.03
N LYS A 3 -29.46 -37.81 70.02
CA LYS A 3 -28.07 -37.48 69.69
C LYS A 3 -27.89 -37.72 68.19
N ASN A 4 -27.18 -36.81 67.51
CA ASN A 4 -26.61 -36.96 66.16
C ASN A 4 -27.31 -36.28 64.95
N ALA A 5 -28.08 -35.20 65.13
CA ALA A 5 -28.56 -34.41 63.97
C ALA A 5 -27.75 -33.12 63.70
N GLY A 6 -26.96 -32.62 64.66
CA GLY A 6 -26.26 -31.33 64.54
C GLY A 6 -24.89 -31.36 63.87
N LEU A 7 -24.22 -32.51 63.82
CA LEU A 7 -22.82 -32.60 63.37
C LEU A 7 -22.68 -32.68 61.83
N SER A 8 -23.72 -33.11 61.13
CA SER A 8 -23.69 -33.30 59.67
C SER A 8 -23.86 -31.99 58.89
N ILE A 9 -24.63 -31.04 59.44
CA ILE A 9 -24.93 -29.76 58.76
C ILE A 9 -23.75 -28.79 58.85
N PHE A 10 -22.99 -28.81 59.96
CA PHE A 10 -21.80 -27.98 60.12
C PHE A 10 -20.65 -28.41 59.20
N PHE A 11 -20.51 -29.71 58.92
CA PHE A 11 -19.48 -30.23 58.03
C PHE A 11 -19.73 -29.85 56.56
N LEU A 12 -21.00 -29.80 56.13
CA LEU A 12 -21.39 -29.40 54.77
C LEU A 12 -21.15 -27.90 54.48
N LEU A 13 -21.27 -27.03 55.49
CA LEU A 13 -21.00 -25.59 55.34
C LEU A 13 -19.50 -25.26 55.29
N ILE A 14 -18.65 -26.04 55.96
CA ILE A 14 -17.19 -25.83 55.93
C ILE A 14 -16.59 -26.32 54.60
N VAL A 15 -17.13 -27.38 54.00
CA VAL A 15 -16.67 -27.90 52.71
C VAL A 15 -17.06 -26.99 51.53
N SER A 16 -18.21 -26.31 51.58
CA SER A 16 -18.57 -25.35 50.52
C SER A 16 -17.75 -24.04 50.59
N CYS A 17 -17.27 -23.65 51.77
CA CYS A 17 -16.42 -22.47 51.93
C CYS A 17 -15.00 -22.70 51.39
N PHE A 18 -14.47 -23.94 51.45
CA PHE A 18 -13.14 -24.25 50.92
C PHE A 18 -13.06 -24.27 49.38
N ILE A 19 -14.15 -24.63 48.69
CA ILE A 19 -14.16 -24.69 47.21
C ILE A 19 -14.16 -23.28 46.58
N LEU A 20 -14.58 -22.25 47.32
CA LEU A 20 -14.53 -20.86 46.85
C LEU A 20 -13.17 -20.17 47.06
N ILE A 21 -12.27 -20.75 47.85
CA ILE A 21 -10.96 -20.14 48.15
C ILE A 21 -9.84 -20.68 47.24
N SER A 22 -10.02 -21.87 46.63
CA SER A 22 -9.01 -22.49 45.76
C SER A 22 -9.27 -22.34 44.25
N GLY A 23 -10.31 -21.60 43.83
CA GLY A 23 -10.62 -21.33 42.41
C GLY A 23 -9.80 -20.21 41.77
N GLY A 24 -8.88 -19.59 42.49
CA GLY A 24 -7.98 -18.55 41.98
C GLY A 24 -6.81 -19.15 41.22
N TYR A 25 -7.03 -19.50 39.95
CA TYR A 25 -5.96 -19.78 38.99
C TYR A 25 -4.94 -18.64 39.01
N ARG A 26 -3.73 -18.92 39.52
CA ARG A 26 -2.57 -18.04 39.37
C ARG A 26 -2.03 -18.15 37.93
N HIS A 27 -2.71 -17.48 37.02
CA HIS A 27 -2.20 -17.01 35.73
C HIS A 27 -2.50 -15.49 35.77
N THR A 28 -1.62 -14.51 35.64
CA THR A 28 -0.41 -14.34 34.83
C THR A 28 0.31 -13.07 35.30
N ALA A 29 1.33 -13.14 36.16
CA ALA A 29 2.16 -11.96 36.45
C ALA A 29 3.29 -11.76 35.41
N TRP A 30 3.53 -12.75 34.55
CA TRP A 30 4.57 -12.69 33.52
C TRP A 30 4.08 -12.08 32.20
N ALA A 31 2.77 -12.13 31.91
CA ALA A 31 2.20 -11.60 30.67
C ALA A 31 2.09 -10.06 30.66
N GLU A 32 1.88 -9.42 31.81
CA GLU A 32 1.80 -7.95 31.88
C GLU A 32 3.16 -7.27 31.65
N LYS A 33 4.27 -7.91 32.02
CA LYS A 33 5.60 -7.28 31.93
C LYS A 33 6.17 -7.24 30.51
N ALA A 34 5.70 -8.09 29.60
CA ALA A 34 6.15 -8.11 28.21
C ALA A 34 5.37 -7.15 27.29
N ALA A 35 4.16 -6.72 27.69
CA ALA A 35 3.32 -5.84 26.87
C ALA A 35 3.79 -4.38 26.86
N GLY A 36 4.65 -3.96 27.79
CA GLY A 36 5.16 -2.59 27.87
C GLY A 36 6.31 -2.28 26.89
N GLU A 37 6.97 -3.29 26.33
CA GLU A 37 8.22 -3.10 25.56
C GLU A 37 8.04 -3.19 24.04
N PHE A 38 6.86 -3.64 23.58
CA PHE A 38 6.52 -3.67 22.16
C PHE A 38 5.20 -2.95 21.91
N ASN A 39 5.26 -1.82 21.21
CA ASN A 39 4.09 -1.07 20.71
C ASN A 39 3.37 -1.86 19.60
N ILE A 40 2.85 -3.06 19.91
CA ILE A 40 1.97 -3.79 19.01
C ILE A 40 0.57 -3.30 19.30
N LYS A 41 0.02 -2.47 18.41
CA LYS A 41 -1.42 -2.23 18.36
C LYS A 41 -2.09 -3.60 18.25
N GLN A 42 -2.85 -4.00 19.26
CA GLN A 42 -3.72 -5.18 19.22
C GLN A 42 -4.88 -4.89 18.26
N GLU A 43 -4.60 -4.86 16.97
CA GLU A 43 -5.62 -5.15 15.97
C GLU A 43 -5.87 -6.66 16.04
N GLY A 44 -7.13 -6.99 16.36
CA GLY A 44 -7.67 -8.30 16.66
C GLY A 44 -6.80 -9.49 16.27
N ILE A 45 -6.39 -10.27 17.28
CA ILE A 45 -5.77 -11.58 17.13
C ILE A 45 -6.65 -12.40 16.18
N LYS A 46 -6.24 -12.46 14.91
CA LYS A 46 -6.82 -13.37 13.93
C LYS A 46 -6.52 -14.75 14.48
N LYS A 47 -7.55 -15.57 14.70
CA LYS A 47 -7.40 -16.96 15.15
C LYS A 47 -6.50 -17.68 14.14
N ASP A 48 -5.22 -17.82 14.46
CA ASP A 48 -4.30 -18.58 13.64
C ASP A 48 -4.69 -20.05 13.71
N ASN A 49 -4.96 -20.62 12.54
CA ASN A 49 -5.36 -22.02 12.40
C ASN A 49 -4.10 -22.87 12.20
N ILE A 50 -4.04 -24.07 12.78
CA ILE A 50 -2.90 -25.00 12.66
C ILE A 50 -2.55 -25.26 11.19
N PHE A 51 -3.53 -25.20 10.29
CA PHE A 51 -3.32 -25.27 8.84
C PHE A 51 -2.35 -24.20 8.30
N ASN A 52 -2.33 -22.98 8.87
CA ASN A 52 -1.40 -21.91 8.47
C ASN A 52 0.06 -22.26 8.80
N LEU A 53 0.31 -23.13 9.79
CA LEU A 53 1.66 -23.55 10.18
C LEU A 53 2.26 -24.55 9.18
N PHE A 54 1.41 -25.38 8.56
CA PHE A 54 1.83 -26.43 7.63
C PHE A 54 1.84 -25.98 6.16
N PHE A 55 0.87 -25.14 5.78
CA PHE A 55 0.69 -24.72 4.38
C PHE A 55 1.15 -23.29 4.10
N GLY A 56 1.62 -22.58 5.13
CA GLY A 56 1.77 -21.12 5.10
C GLY A 56 0.41 -20.43 5.23
N GLY A 57 0.37 -19.26 5.85
CA GLY A 57 -0.83 -18.42 5.80
C GLY A 57 -1.19 -18.09 4.36
N ALA A 58 -2.49 -18.00 4.05
CA ALA A 58 -2.92 -17.49 2.75
C ALA A 58 -2.18 -16.18 2.47
N PRO A 59 -1.56 -16.02 1.28
CA PRO A 59 -0.83 -14.80 0.96
C PRO A 59 -1.76 -13.60 1.16
N LEU A 60 -1.20 -12.47 1.61
CA LEU A 60 -1.93 -11.21 1.65
C LEU A 60 -2.59 -11.03 0.27
N MET A 61 -3.90 -10.76 0.27
CA MET A 61 -4.68 -10.59 -0.96
C MET A 61 -3.96 -9.64 -1.91
N PRO A 62 -4.01 -9.87 -3.24
CA PRO A 62 -3.39 -8.96 -4.21
C PRO A 62 -3.81 -7.53 -3.87
N THR A 63 -2.82 -6.63 -3.81
CA THR A 63 -3.01 -5.26 -3.33
C THR A 63 -4.24 -4.65 -4.00
N GLU A 64 -5.19 -4.15 -3.21
CA GLU A 64 -6.38 -3.49 -3.76
C GLU A 64 -6.02 -2.24 -4.57
N ASN A 65 -4.79 -1.78 -4.43
CA ASN A 65 -4.23 -0.59 -5.05
C ASN A 65 -3.84 -0.82 -6.51
N GLY A 66 -4.07 0.20 -7.34
CA GLY A 66 -3.56 0.31 -8.69
C GLY A 66 -2.10 0.78 -8.75
N ILE A 67 -1.59 0.77 -9.96
CA ILE A 67 -0.22 1.13 -10.33
C ILE A 67 -0.28 2.08 -11.53
N LEU A 68 0.51 3.15 -11.48
CA LEU A 68 0.72 4.04 -12.61
C LEU A 68 2.17 3.93 -13.09
N ILE A 69 2.34 3.74 -14.39
CA ILE A 69 3.61 3.73 -15.10
C ILE A 69 3.60 4.95 -16.03
N ILE A 70 4.64 5.77 -15.96
CA ILE A 70 4.79 6.96 -16.79
C ILE A 70 6.10 6.83 -17.54
N ASP A 71 6.02 6.86 -18.87
CA ASP A 71 7.17 6.94 -19.78
C ASP A 71 7.05 8.22 -20.61
N ALA A 72 8.15 8.68 -21.18
CA ALA A 72 8.17 9.81 -22.12
C ALA A 72 9.00 9.49 -23.34
N PHE A 73 8.64 10.08 -24.48
CA PHE A 73 9.34 9.93 -25.75
C PHE A 73 9.37 11.24 -26.52
N LEU A 74 10.34 11.37 -27.42
CA LEU A 74 10.41 12.50 -28.35
C LEU A 74 9.51 12.22 -29.56
N ASP A 75 8.40 12.94 -29.63
CA ASP A 75 7.44 12.92 -30.74
C ASP A 75 7.94 13.85 -31.85
N GLU A 76 8.78 13.31 -32.75
CA GLU A 76 9.41 14.11 -33.82
C GLU A 76 8.42 14.43 -34.94
N ASN A 77 7.41 13.59 -35.14
CA ASN A 77 6.44 13.72 -36.24
C ASN A 77 5.11 14.39 -35.80
N GLY A 78 4.91 14.60 -34.50
CA GLY A 78 3.76 15.29 -33.91
C GLY A 78 2.48 14.45 -33.85
N ASN A 79 2.57 13.12 -33.97
CA ASN A 79 1.40 12.25 -34.03
C ASN A 79 0.94 11.73 -32.65
N GLN A 80 1.67 12.07 -31.58
CA GLN A 80 1.39 11.69 -30.19
C GLN A 80 1.37 10.17 -29.93
N GLN A 81 1.97 9.38 -30.81
CA GLN A 81 2.11 7.93 -30.65
C GLN A 81 3.59 7.60 -30.62
N TRP A 82 3.97 6.65 -29.77
CA TRP A 82 5.37 6.25 -29.71
C TRP A 82 5.69 5.33 -30.89
N ASP A 83 6.30 5.91 -31.91
CA ASP A 83 6.66 5.21 -33.15
C ASP A 83 8.04 4.53 -33.07
N ALA A 84 8.24 3.54 -33.95
CA ALA A 84 9.53 2.88 -34.10
C ALA A 84 10.59 3.86 -34.61
N GLY A 85 11.59 4.15 -33.78
CA GLY A 85 12.68 5.10 -34.08
C GLY A 85 12.66 6.35 -33.20
N GLU A 86 11.56 6.61 -32.50
CA GLU A 86 11.48 7.72 -31.55
C GLU A 86 12.16 7.36 -30.23
N PRO A 87 13.11 8.19 -29.76
CA PRO A 87 13.88 7.87 -28.56
C PRO A 87 13.04 8.07 -27.29
N ALA A 88 13.22 7.15 -26.33
CA ALA A 88 12.77 7.33 -24.95
C ALA A 88 13.48 8.53 -24.32
N LEU A 89 12.75 9.30 -23.52
CA LEU A 89 13.26 10.44 -22.78
C LEU A 89 13.50 10.07 -21.32
N GLU A 90 14.71 9.61 -21.04
CA GLU A 90 15.16 9.20 -19.70
C GLU A 90 15.51 10.42 -18.84
N LYS A 91 14.80 10.61 -17.73
CA LYS A 91 15.02 11.68 -16.73
C LYS A 91 14.95 13.11 -17.26
N ALA A 92 14.37 13.29 -18.45
CA ALA A 92 14.23 14.61 -19.08
C ALA A 92 12.97 15.36 -18.61
N LEU A 93 12.03 14.66 -17.98
CA LEU A 93 10.78 15.21 -17.46
C LEU A 93 10.59 14.88 -15.99
N VAL A 94 9.89 15.78 -15.31
CA VAL A 94 9.34 15.58 -13.98
C VAL A 94 7.83 15.70 -14.07
N CYS A 95 7.13 14.70 -13.56
CA CYS A 95 5.68 14.73 -13.41
C CYS A 95 5.27 14.79 -11.95
N THR A 96 4.27 15.61 -11.62
CA THR A 96 3.66 15.66 -10.30
C THR A 96 2.37 14.85 -10.30
N LEU A 97 2.21 13.94 -9.35
CA LEU A 97 0.95 13.26 -9.06
C LEU A 97 0.45 13.72 -7.68
N ASP A 98 -0.66 14.46 -7.64
CA ASP A 98 -1.18 15.09 -6.41
C ASP A 98 -0.09 15.84 -5.63
N ASP A 99 0.68 16.66 -6.35
CA ASP A 99 1.77 17.50 -5.84
C ASP A 99 3.02 16.73 -5.34
N ILE A 100 3.11 15.41 -5.59
CA ILE A 100 4.34 14.63 -5.38
C ILE A 100 5.10 14.53 -6.70
N GLU A 101 6.37 14.95 -6.71
CA GLU A 101 7.24 14.92 -7.89
C GLU A 101 7.84 13.53 -8.15
N TYR A 102 7.79 13.11 -9.42
CA TYR A 102 8.36 11.89 -9.92
C TYR A 102 9.18 12.17 -11.19
N PRO A 103 10.49 11.89 -11.21
CA PRO A 103 11.26 11.91 -12.45
C PRO A 103 10.80 10.77 -13.37
N VAL A 104 10.65 11.05 -14.66
CA VAL A 104 10.19 10.08 -15.67
C VAL A 104 11.39 9.37 -16.32
N PRO A 105 11.38 8.04 -16.55
CA PRO A 105 10.27 7.13 -16.32
C PRO A 105 10.00 6.87 -14.83
N ALA A 106 8.72 6.71 -14.49
CA ALA A 106 8.25 6.55 -13.11
C ALA A 106 7.34 5.33 -12.94
N PHE A 107 7.52 4.61 -11.83
CA PHE A 107 6.66 3.53 -11.37
C PHE A 107 6.04 3.90 -10.03
N ILE A 108 4.73 4.11 -10.00
CA ILE A 108 4.00 4.62 -8.83
C ILE A 108 2.98 3.57 -8.38
N PRO A 109 3.31 2.71 -7.40
CA PRO A 109 2.38 1.75 -6.84
C PRO A 109 1.52 2.40 -5.74
N GLY A 110 0.50 1.67 -5.28
CA GLY A 110 -0.23 2.07 -4.07
C GLY A 110 -1.36 3.07 -4.30
N LEU A 111 -1.80 3.25 -5.55
CA LEU A 111 -2.92 4.13 -5.87
C LEU A 111 -4.25 3.49 -5.44
N LYS A 112 -5.03 4.19 -4.64
CA LYS A 112 -6.27 3.71 -4.05
C LYS A 112 -7.32 3.42 -5.12
N ASN A 113 -7.99 2.28 -5.02
CA ASN A 113 -9.14 1.95 -5.85
C ASN A 113 -10.28 2.96 -5.65
N GLY A 114 -10.89 3.39 -6.74
CA GLY A 114 -12.02 4.31 -6.75
C GLY A 114 -11.63 5.77 -6.54
N ASP A 115 -10.35 6.09 -6.63
CA ASP A 115 -9.82 7.44 -6.44
C ASP A 115 -9.31 8.08 -7.75
N ASN A 116 -9.24 9.42 -7.77
CA ASN A 116 -8.73 10.20 -8.89
C ASN A 116 -7.44 10.92 -8.51
N TYR A 117 -6.44 10.81 -9.37
CA TYR A 117 -5.13 11.45 -9.21
C TYR A 117 -4.90 12.47 -10.31
N PHE A 118 -4.37 13.64 -9.97
CA PHE A 118 -4.06 14.68 -10.94
C PHE A 118 -2.59 14.65 -11.33
N LEU A 119 -2.33 14.22 -12.56
CA LEU A 119 -1.01 14.19 -13.17
C LEU A 119 -0.74 15.51 -13.89
N LYS A 120 0.42 16.12 -13.63
CA LYS A 120 0.98 17.20 -14.44
C LYS A 120 2.41 16.84 -14.83
N CYS A 121 2.85 17.18 -16.03
CA CYS A 121 4.21 16.91 -16.48
C CYS A 121 4.87 18.18 -17.01
N SER A 122 6.17 18.31 -16.76
CA SER A 122 7.00 19.43 -17.22
C SER A 122 8.43 18.98 -17.48
N GLY A 123 9.12 19.67 -18.39
CA GLY A 123 10.53 19.45 -18.70
C GLY A 123 11.19 20.76 -19.12
N GLU A 124 12.51 20.86 -18.92
CA GLU A 124 13.29 22.05 -19.28
C GLU A 124 13.65 22.06 -20.76
N ASP A 125 14.17 20.94 -21.25
CA ASP A 125 14.65 20.78 -22.64
C ASP A 125 13.61 20.17 -23.59
N TYR A 126 12.52 19.64 -23.02
CA TYR A 126 11.47 18.93 -23.74
C TYR A 126 10.11 19.37 -23.21
N HIS A 127 9.24 19.81 -24.11
CA HIS A 127 7.89 20.26 -23.77
C HIS A 127 6.89 19.11 -23.97
N PRO A 128 6.24 18.61 -22.91
CA PRO A 128 5.21 17.60 -23.05
C PRO A 128 3.98 18.19 -23.74
N THR A 129 3.47 17.51 -24.76
CA THR A 129 2.21 17.90 -25.43
C THR A 129 1.01 17.69 -24.51
N ILE A 130 1.11 16.74 -23.57
CA ILE A 130 0.11 16.47 -22.53
C ILE A 130 0.60 17.02 -21.19
N GLU A 131 0.24 18.27 -20.89
CA GLU A 131 0.67 18.91 -19.64
C GLU A 131 -0.08 18.40 -18.40
N LYS A 132 -1.36 18.01 -18.55
CA LYS A 132 -2.26 17.67 -17.42
C LYS A 132 -3.20 16.53 -17.78
N LYS A 133 -3.43 15.60 -16.84
CA LYS A 133 -4.33 14.46 -17.02
C LYS A 133 -4.88 13.98 -15.68
N ASN A 134 -6.17 13.62 -15.64
CA ASN A 134 -6.76 12.91 -14.50
C ASN A 134 -6.60 11.40 -14.70
N VAL A 135 -6.12 10.72 -13.67
CA VAL A 135 -5.91 9.27 -13.65
C VAL A 135 -6.86 8.66 -12.63
N PHE A 136 -7.84 7.88 -13.09
CA PHE A 136 -8.82 7.23 -12.25
C PHE A 136 -8.52 5.74 -12.12
N ILE A 137 -8.40 5.23 -10.89
CA ILE A 137 -8.22 3.79 -10.64
C ILE A 137 -9.58 3.13 -10.50
N LYS A 138 -10.06 2.51 -11.57
CA LYS A 138 -11.38 1.89 -11.65
C LYS A 138 -11.40 0.49 -11.06
N LYS A 139 -10.33 -0.29 -11.22
CA LYS A 139 -10.29 -1.71 -10.83
C LYS A 139 -9.20 -1.97 -9.80
N ARG A 140 -9.39 -3.03 -8.99
CA ARG A 140 -8.39 -3.48 -8.01
C ARG A 140 -7.17 -3.99 -8.77
N GLY A 141 -5.97 -3.56 -8.38
CA GLY A 141 -4.74 -3.94 -9.08
C GLY A 141 -4.63 -3.42 -10.52
N GLU A 142 -5.38 -2.38 -10.89
CA GLU A 142 -5.30 -1.81 -12.24
C GLU A 142 -3.92 -1.21 -12.51
N ILE A 143 -3.35 -1.54 -13.68
CA ILE A 143 -2.09 -0.97 -14.15
C ILE A 143 -2.42 -0.01 -15.28
N ILE A 144 -2.10 1.26 -15.09
CA ILE A 144 -2.27 2.31 -16.08
C ILE A 144 -0.88 2.68 -16.59
N LYS A 145 -0.68 2.61 -17.91
CA LYS A 145 0.53 3.12 -18.56
C LYS A 145 0.19 4.42 -19.28
N ILE A 146 1.00 5.44 -19.05
CA ILE A 146 0.91 6.74 -19.74
C ILE A 146 2.24 6.98 -20.44
N GLU A 147 2.15 7.20 -21.75
CA GLU A 147 3.28 7.60 -22.58
C GLU A 147 3.10 9.09 -22.86
N VAL A 148 4.08 9.89 -22.46
CA VAL A 148 4.05 11.36 -22.56
C VAL A 148 4.80 11.78 -23.83
N PRO A 149 4.10 12.18 -24.90
CA PRO A 149 4.73 12.72 -26.10
C PRO A 149 5.33 14.09 -25.78
N CYS A 150 6.58 14.30 -26.21
CA CYS A 150 7.30 15.53 -25.97
C CYS A 150 7.89 16.09 -27.27
N GLN A 151 7.99 17.41 -27.34
CA GLN A 151 8.60 18.13 -28.46
C GLN A 151 9.80 18.96 -28.00
N LEU A 152 10.75 19.20 -28.90
CA LEU A 152 11.82 20.15 -28.66
C LEU A 152 11.30 21.59 -28.66
N PRO A 153 11.89 22.50 -27.86
CA PRO A 153 11.56 23.91 -27.92
C PRO A 153 11.83 24.47 -29.33
N VAL A 154 10.94 25.35 -29.79
CA VAL A 154 10.95 25.94 -31.14
C VAL A 154 12.32 26.52 -31.53
N SER A 155 13.08 27.02 -30.55
CA SER A 155 14.43 27.58 -30.76
C SER A 155 15.47 26.55 -31.21
N ARG A 156 15.37 25.28 -30.78
CA ARG A 156 16.30 24.20 -31.17
C ARG A 156 15.92 23.55 -32.48
N THR A 157 14.63 23.53 -32.83
CA THR A 157 14.13 22.99 -34.10
C THR A 157 14.66 23.79 -35.30
N ALA A 158 14.85 25.11 -35.15
CA ALA A 158 15.42 25.99 -36.17
C ALA A 158 16.91 25.74 -36.45
N LEU A 159 17.67 25.22 -35.46
CA LEU A 159 19.08 24.87 -35.65
C LEU A 159 19.27 23.52 -36.36
N LYS A 160 18.37 22.55 -36.15
CA LYS A 160 18.39 21.24 -36.82
C LYS A 160 18.01 21.32 -38.31
N THR A 161 17.35 22.38 -38.74
CA THR A 161 16.85 22.56 -40.13
C THR A 161 17.77 23.39 -41.02
N ALA A 162 18.92 23.86 -40.51
CA ALA A 162 19.92 24.53 -41.33
C ALA A 162 20.62 23.50 -42.24
N PRO A 163 20.54 23.61 -43.58
CA PRO A 163 21.29 22.74 -44.46
C PRO A 163 22.79 23.00 -44.31
N GLU A 164 23.55 21.93 -44.01
CA GLU A 164 25.01 21.93 -44.13
C GLU A 164 25.34 22.26 -45.59
N LYS A 165 26.05 23.38 -45.79
CA LYS A 165 26.43 23.89 -47.12
C LYS A 165 27.68 23.20 -47.65
#